data_AF-A0A7R9TM72-F1
#
_entry.id   AF-A0A7R9TM72-F1
#
_cell.length_a   1.000
_cell.length_b   1.000
_cell.length_c   1.000
_cell.angle_alpha   90.00
_cell.angle_beta   90.00
_cell.angle_gamma   90.00
#
_symmetry.space_group_name_H-M   'P 1'
#
loop_
_entity.id
_entity.type
_entity.pdbx_description
1 polymer ?
#
loop_
_entity_poly.entity_id
_entity_poly.type
_entity_poly.pdbx_seq_one_letter_code
_entity_poly.pdbx_strand_id
1 'polypeptide(L)'
;QRKGVLDAARVAGLSHARVVSEAAAVGVQLARRYPPPGTAGWDAKAKEERENAGGDDDGDGGGGKKKRSPERVVVVDVGARNAHASLIKISYPYLGKAKGGYRTRVEVLDAEWEDDGGVGGRALDGVVAALALANDENGGDAEKTKKIKKLTPKQHARLMRAAKKAKETLSANRDAVVSIVDFHDAAKSGGGGGASLDLRAVITRDAFEAAAGDIIERAAAPLRRLLTRARADDAKKKKNKNKNAAAARVVDAVEIVGGAARTPAIQAALNAVATEFGVGVVRGGGGDALGRHLNMEEATAMGAAAVALNASYARTIAEGAGAKKNAAKNGKGGRKGGKASKEDASSSSS
;
A
#
# COMPACT_ATOMS: atom_id res chain seq x y z
N GLN A 1 18.08 -7.05 5.71
CA GLN A 1 16.91 -7.22 4.81
C GLN A 1 17.06 -6.47 3.48
N ARG A 2 17.10 -5.12 3.43
CA ARG A 2 17.22 -4.36 2.16
C ARG A 2 18.37 -4.80 1.25
N LYS A 3 19.58 -4.97 1.81
CA LYS A 3 20.73 -5.50 1.07
C LYS A 3 20.44 -6.89 0.47
N GLY A 4 19.88 -7.79 1.27
CA GLY A 4 19.50 -9.14 0.82
C GLY A 4 18.49 -9.14 -0.33
N VAL A 5 17.52 -8.22 -0.35
CA VAL A 5 16.59 -8.07 -1.49
C VAL A 5 17.32 -7.61 -2.75
N LEU A 6 18.26 -6.65 -2.62
CA LEU A 6 19.07 -6.20 -3.76
C LEU A 6 20.00 -7.30 -4.27
N ASP A 7 20.59 -8.09 -3.38
CA ASP A 7 21.45 -9.21 -3.74
C ASP A 7 20.64 -10.31 -4.45
N ALA A 8 19.43 -10.64 -3.95
CA ALA A 8 18.50 -11.54 -4.63
C ALA A 8 18.10 -11.02 -6.03
N ALA A 9 17.86 -9.72 -6.17
CA ALA A 9 17.57 -9.10 -7.46
C ALA A 9 18.76 -9.25 -8.44
N ARG A 10 19.99 -9.10 -7.96
CA ARG A 10 21.19 -9.35 -8.78
C ARG A 10 21.32 -10.80 -9.21
N VAL A 11 21.07 -11.75 -8.29
CA VAL A 11 21.04 -13.19 -8.61
C VAL A 11 20.01 -13.49 -9.70
N ALA A 12 18.86 -12.79 -9.69
CA ALA A 12 17.82 -12.89 -10.71
C ALA A 12 18.12 -12.09 -12.00
N GLY A 13 19.31 -11.51 -12.16
CA GLY A 13 19.69 -10.76 -13.37
C GLY A 13 19.20 -9.31 -13.45
N LEU A 14 18.62 -8.76 -12.36
CA LEU A 14 18.15 -7.36 -12.33
C LEU A 14 19.31 -6.41 -11.99
N SER A 15 19.92 -5.82 -13.02
CA SER A 15 21.13 -4.97 -12.92
C SER A 15 20.92 -3.61 -12.26
N HIS A 16 19.67 -3.15 -12.13
CA HIS A 16 19.35 -1.79 -11.69
C HIS A 16 18.25 -1.72 -10.64
N ALA A 17 18.10 -2.78 -9.85
CA ALA A 17 17.10 -2.83 -8.80
C ALA A 17 17.28 -1.70 -7.77
N ARG A 18 16.15 -1.16 -7.31
CA ARG A 18 16.06 -0.18 -6.23
C ARG A 18 15.02 -0.69 -5.23
N VAL A 19 15.28 -0.44 -3.95
CA VAL A 19 14.30 -0.68 -2.90
C VAL A 19 13.53 0.62 -2.66
N VAL A 20 12.21 0.55 -2.77
CA VAL A 20 11.28 1.61 -2.40
C VAL A 20 10.44 1.12 -1.21
N SER A 21 10.08 2.01 -0.30
CA SER A 21 9.11 1.66 0.75
C SER A 21 7.72 1.55 0.15
N GLU A 22 6.89 0.66 0.71
CA GLU A 22 5.52 0.44 0.26
C GLU A 22 4.70 1.73 0.36
N ALA A 23 4.80 2.44 1.48
CA ALA A 23 4.18 3.75 1.66
C ALA A 23 4.55 4.79 0.59
N ALA A 24 5.82 4.85 0.17
CA ALA A 24 6.23 5.78 -0.89
C ALA A 24 5.69 5.35 -2.25
N ALA A 25 5.67 4.05 -2.54
CA ALA A 25 5.08 3.50 -3.76
C ALA A 25 3.57 3.80 -3.83
N VAL A 26 2.83 3.54 -2.75
CA VAL A 26 1.40 3.86 -2.65
C VAL A 26 1.17 5.37 -2.76
N GLY A 27 2.00 6.18 -2.10
CA GLY A 27 1.92 7.64 -2.19
C GLY A 27 2.10 8.18 -3.62
N VAL A 28 2.95 7.53 -4.44
CA VAL A 28 3.08 7.86 -5.88
C VAL A 28 1.78 7.58 -6.64
N GLN A 29 1.06 6.51 -6.31
CA GLN A 29 -0.25 6.22 -6.91
C GLN A 29 -1.33 7.19 -6.42
N LEU A 30 -1.36 7.50 -5.12
CA LEU A 30 -2.28 8.50 -4.57
C LEU A 30 -2.08 9.87 -5.23
N ALA A 31 -0.84 10.30 -5.43
CA ALA A 31 -0.57 11.58 -6.06
C ALA A 31 -1.07 11.66 -7.52
N ARG A 32 -1.20 10.53 -8.22
CA ARG A 32 -1.85 10.49 -9.55
C ARG A 32 -3.36 10.66 -9.47
N ARG A 33 -3.98 10.20 -8.38
CA ARG A 33 -5.42 10.40 -8.11
C ARG A 33 -5.73 11.81 -7.62
N TYR A 34 -4.76 12.49 -7.03
CA TYR A 34 -4.87 13.87 -6.55
C TYR A 34 -3.98 14.84 -7.33
N PRO A 35 -4.18 15.05 -8.64
CA PRO A 35 -3.26 15.82 -9.47
C PRO A 35 -3.10 17.29 -9.00
N PRO A 36 -2.01 17.98 -9.40
CA PRO A 36 -1.77 19.35 -8.99
C PRO A 36 -2.93 20.29 -9.39
N PRO A 37 -3.20 21.35 -8.60
CA PRO A 37 -4.24 22.32 -8.89
C PRO A 37 -4.09 22.97 -10.28
N GLY A 38 -5.18 23.12 -11.04
CA GLY A 38 -5.18 23.74 -12.36
C GLY A 38 -4.75 22.81 -13.52
N THR A 39 -4.82 21.49 -13.31
CA THR A 39 -4.72 20.51 -14.40
C THR A 39 -6.12 20.06 -14.82
N ALA A 40 -6.32 19.82 -16.12
CA ALA A 40 -7.64 19.52 -16.72
C ALA A 40 -8.40 18.38 -16.01
N GLY A 41 -7.69 17.39 -15.45
CA GLY A 41 -8.30 16.30 -14.69
C GLY A 41 -8.73 16.67 -13.27
N TRP A 42 -8.05 17.61 -12.60
CA TRP A 42 -8.49 18.14 -11.30
C TRP A 42 -9.74 18.99 -11.47
N ASP A 43 -9.75 19.89 -12.46
CA ASP A 43 -10.85 20.82 -12.64
C ASP A 43 -12.13 20.11 -13.13
N ALA A 44 -12.02 19.06 -13.95
CA ALA A 44 -13.15 18.24 -14.37
C ALA A 44 -13.72 17.38 -13.23
N LYS A 45 -12.86 16.68 -12.46
CA LYS A 45 -13.29 15.86 -11.33
C LYS A 45 -13.81 16.71 -10.17
N ALA A 46 -13.18 17.85 -9.89
CA ALA A 46 -13.68 18.82 -8.92
C ALA A 46 -14.97 19.50 -9.38
N LYS A 47 -15.23 19.61 -10.69
CA LYS A 47 -16.49 20.11 -11.26
C LYS A 47 -17.59 19.05 -11.16
N GLU A 48 -17.33 17.81 -11.53
CA GLU A 48 -18.24 16.67 -11.36
C GLU A 48 -18.57 16.45 -9.86
N GLU A 49 -17.57 16.57 -8.98
CA GLU A 49 -17.76 16.51 -7.54
C GLU A 49 -18.56 17.70 -6.98
N ARG A 50 -18.57 18.88 -7.63
CA ARG A 50 -19.40 20.05 -7.29
C ARG A 50 -20.84 19.90 -7.79
N GLU A 51 -21.02 19.44 -9.02
CA GLU A 51 -22.33 19.28 -9.65
C GLU A 51 -23.14 18.17 -8.97
N ASN A 52 -22.48 17.09 -8.52
CA ASN A 52 -23.09 16.03 -7.72
C ASN A 52 -23.19 16.37 -6.22
N ALA A 53 -22.86 17.60 -5.79
CA ALA A 53 -22.84 17.96 -4.36
C ALA A 53 -24.16 18.51 -3.81
N GLY A 54 -25.08 19.00 -4.65
CA GLY A 54 -26.46 19.38 -4.28
C GLY A 54 -26.63 20.07 -2.92
N GLY A 55 -25.67 20.88 -2.48
CA GLY A 55 -25.56 21.36 -1.11
C GLY A 55 -25.15 22.82 -1.10
N ASP A 56 -25.96 23.59 -0.39
CA ASP A 56 -25.98 25.05 -0.34
C ASP A 56 -24.62 25.67 -0.05
N ASP A 57 -24.37 26.79 -0.71
CA ASP A 57 -23.33 27.75 -0.37
C ASP A 57 -23.57 28.22 1.08
N ASP A 58 -22.89 27.61 2.06
CA ASP A 58 -22.71 28.22 3.37
C ASP A 58 -21.89 29.50 3.17
N GLY A 59 -22.61 30.61 3.08
CA GLY A 59 -22.09 31.95 2.87
C GLY A 59 -21.08 32.34 3.92
N ASP A 60 -19.82 32.41 3.51
CA ASP A 60 -18.84 33.31 4.11
C ASP A 60 -18.18 34.08 2.96
N GLY A 61 -18.44 35.38 2.93
CA GLY A 61 -17.98 36.29 1.90
C GLY A 61 -16.47 36.41 1.89
N GLY A 62 -15.85 36.06 0.76
CA GLY A 62 -14.46 36.42 0.48
C GLY A 62 -13.61 35.28 -0.11
N GLY A 63 -13.47 35.30 -1.44
CA GLY A 63 -12.40 34.61 -2.17
C GLY A 63 -12.50 33.08 -2.15
N GLY A 64 -13.06 32.51 -3.22
CA GLY A 64 -13.23 31.06 -3.41
C GLY A 64 -11.99 30.25 -3.02
N LYS A 65 -12.03 29.62 -1.84
CA LYS A 65 -11.01 28.66 -1.41
C LYS A 65 -11.14 27.41 -2.26
N LYS A 66 -10.32 27.32 -3.31
CA LYS A 66 -10.09 26.09 -4.08
C LYS A 66 -9.81 24.95 -3.08
N LYS A 67 -10.71 23.96 -2.97
CA LYS A 67 -10.48 22.77 -2.12
C LYS A 67 -9.10 22.20 -2.45
N ARG A 68 -8.22 22.14 -1.44
CA ARG A 68 -6.81 21.73 -1.57
C ARG A 68 -6.76 20.21 -1.68
N SER A 69 -5.91 19.68 -2.57
CA SER A 69 -5.56 18.25 -2.58
C SER A 69 -5.08 17.84 -1.19
N PRO A 70 -5.40 16.61 -0.71
CA PRO A 70 -4.93 16.17 0.59
C PRO A 70 -3.40 16.22 0.60
N GLU A 71 -2.86 17.03 1.50
CA GLU A 71 -1.42 17.25 1.63
C GLU A 71 -0.82 16.21 2.57
N ARG A 72 -1.59 15.70 3.54
CA ARG A 72 -1.18 14.69 4.52
C ARG A 72 -2.16 13.52 4.52
N VAL A 73 -1.70 12.36 4.07
CA VAL A 73 -2.50 11.13 4.03
C VAL A 73 -1.83 10.07 4.89
N VAL A 74 -2.59 9.30 5.65
CA VAL A 74 -2.08 8.06 6.26
C VAL A 74 -2.42 6.91 5.35
N VAL A 75 -1.41 6.15 4.92
CA VAL A 75 -1.61 4.86 4.25
C VAL A 75 -1.56 3.78 5.32
N VAL A 76 -2.62 2.99 5.44
CA VAL A 76 -2.66 1.79 6.27
C VAL A 76 -2.62 0.57 5.36
N ASP A 77 -1.63 -0.30 5.55
CA ASP A 77 -1.52 -1.56 4.86
C ASP A 77 -1.66 -2.70 5.85
N VAL A 78 -2.65 -3.57 5.63
CA VAL A 78 -2.77 -4.82 6.36
C VAL A 78 -2.48 -5.97 5.38
N GLY A 79 -1.24 -6.44 5.43
CA GLY A 79 -0.72 -7.48 4.57
C GLY A 79 -0.98 -8.88 5.11
N ALA A 80 -0.19 -9.84 4.62
CA ALA A 80 -0.33 -11.24 5.04
C ALA A 80 0.22 -11.53 6.44
N ARG A 81 1.20 -10.76 6.93
CA ARG A 81 1.94 -11.06 8.17
C ARG A 81 2.10 -9.89 9.13
N ASN A 82 1.70 -8.70 8.70
CA ASN A 82 1.91 -7.47 9.43
C ASN A 82 0.80 -6.48 9.12
N ALA A 83 0.73 -5.46 9.95
CA ALA A 83 -0.05 -4.26 9.71
C ALA A 83 0.88 -3.06 9.88
N HIS A 84 0.77 -2.05 9.03
CA HIS A 84 1.55 -0.83 9.18
C HIS A 84 0.76 0.39 8.76
N ALA A 85 1.12 1.54 9.33
CA ALA A 85 0.54 2.83 9.01
C ALA A 85 1.69 3.80 8.69
N SER A 86 1.57 4.57 7.62
CA SER A 86 2.59 5.55 7.22
C SER A 86 1.95 6.89 6.90
N LEU A 87 2.43 7.95 7.56
CA LEU A 87 2.05 9.31 7.27
C LEU A 87 2.86 9.81 6.08
N ILE A 88 2.18 10.08 4.97
CA ILE A 88 2.78 10.62 3.76
C ILE A 88 2.35 12.07 3.55
N LYS A 89 3.27 12.87 3.04
CA LYS A 89 3.02 14.20 2.54
C LYS A 89 3.09 14.21 1.02
N ILE A 90 2.03 14.69 0.37
CA ILE A 90 1.98 14.90 -1.08
C ILE A 90 2.02 16.40 -1.33
N SER A 91 3.01 16.86 -2.10
CA SER A 91 3.16 18.28 -2.44
C SER A 91 3.52 18.48 -3.91
N TYR A 92 3.24 19.68 -4.40
CA TYR A 92 3.42 20.07 -5.79
C TYR A 92 4.30 21.32 -5.91
N PRO A 93 5.62 21.25 -5.66
CA PRO A 93 6.52 22.37 -5.92
C PRO A 93 6.49 22.78 -7.39
N TYR A 94 6.32 24.07 -7.64
CA TYR A 94 6.45 24.67 -8.97
C TYR A 94 7.92 24.88 -9.32
N LEU A 95 8.35 24.42 -10.49
CA LEU A 95 9.72 24.55 -10.99
C LEU A 95 9.86 25.53 -12.15
N GLY A 96 8.78 26.18 -12.57
CA GLY A 96 8.75 27.02 -13.77
C GLY A 96 8.35 26.25 -15.03
N LYS A 97 7.68 26.94 -15.97
CA LYS A 97 7.25 26.36 -17.26
C LYS A 97 8.39 25.68 -18.03
N ALA A 98 9.56 26.31 -18.06
CA ALA A 98 10.77 25.79 -18.73
C ALA A 98 11.31 24.47 -18.14
N LYS A 99 10.92 24.11 -16.90
CA LYS A 99 11.34 22.88 -16.21
C LYS A 99 10.19 21.87 -16.05
N GLY A 100 9.11 22.05 -16.81
CA GLY A 100 7.96 21.15 -16.81
C GLY A 100 6.85 21.51 -15.82
N GLY A 101 6.83 22.74 -15.28
CA GLY A 101 5.75 23.21 -14.41
C GLY A 101 5.84 22.64 -12.98
N TYR A 102 4.79 21.97 -12.52
CA TYR A 102 4.72 21.37 -11.19
C TYR A 102 5.38 19.99 -11.15
N ARG A 103 6.10 19.67 -10.07
CA ARG A 103 6.53 18.29 -9.79
C ARG A 103 5.80 17.74 -8.59
N THR A 104 5.33 16.52 -8.71
CA THR A 104 4.86 15.73 -7.57
C THR A 104 6.02 15.36 -6.67
N ARG A 105 5.89 15.64 -5.38
CA ARG A 105 6.79 15.18 -4.33
C ARG A 105 5.98 14.39 -3.31
N VAL A 106 6.44 13.17 -3.03
CA VAL A 106 5.90 12.29 -1.99
C VAL A 106 6.97 12.12 -0.92
N GLU A 107 6.66 12.51 0.32
CA GLU A 107 7.56 12.42 1.46
C GLU A 107 6.90 11.52 2.51
N VAL A 108 7.57 10.45 2.93
CA VAL A 108 7.12 9.67 4.10
C VAL A 108 7.61 10.42 5.34
N LEU A 109 6.69 10.96 6.12
CA LEU A 109 7.00 11.76 7.31
C LEU A 109 7.24 10.89 8.53
N ASP A 110 6.46 9.83 8.67
CA ASP A 110 6.47 8.97 9.85
C ASP A 110 5.82 7.61 9.52
N ALA A 111 6.14 6.56 10.28
CA ALA A 111 5.58 5.23 10.10
C ALA A 111 5.54 4.42 11.41
N GLU A 112 4.56 3.53 11.50
CA GLU A 112 4.32 2.59 12.60
C GLU A 112 4.01 1.20 12.06
N TRP A 113 4.38 0.17 12.82
CA TRP A 113 4.31 -1.22 12.38
C TRP A 113 3.90 -2.15 13.53
N GLU A 114 3.16 -3.20 13.19
CA GLU A 114 3.00 -4.44 13.94
C GLU A 114 3.53 -5.58 13.08
N ASP A 115 4.72 -6.12 13.39
CA ASP A 115 5.46 -7.06 12.55
C ASP A 115 5.99 -8.29 13.32
N ASP A 116 5.29 -8.70 14.39
CA ASP A 116 5.62 -9.93 15.12
C ASP A 116 5.20 -11.21 14.38
N GLY A 117 4.52 -11.09 13.23
CA GLY A 117 3.98 -12.19 12.46
C GLY A 117 2.65 -12.75 12.99
N GLY A 118 2.11 -12.19 14.08
CA GLY A 118 0.82 -12.52 14.67
C GLY A 118 -0.35 -11.68 14.16
N VAL A 119 -0.07 -10.71 13.28
CA VAL A 119 -1.08 -9.80 12.71
C VAL A 119 -1.24 -10.05 11.21
N GLY A 120 -2.41 -9.69 10.65
CA GLY A 120 -2.67 -9.71 9.21
C GLY A 120 -3.27 -11.03 8.69
N GLY A 121 -3.28 -11.17 7.37
CA GLY A 121 -4.11 -12.16 6.67
C GLY A 121 -3.84 -13.61 7.03
N ARG A 122 -2.59 -13.99 7.30
CA ARG A 122 -2.19 -15.36 7.66
C ARG A 122 -2.61 -15.73 9.09
N ALA A 123 -2.58 -14.76 10.00
CA ALA A 123 -3.05 -14.98 11.36
C ALA A 123 -4.57 -15.21 11.36
N LEU A 124 -5.31 -14.42 10.57
CA LEU A 124 -6.75 -14.63 10.34
C LEU A 124 -7.06 -15.99 9.68
N ASP A 125 -6.25 -16.43 8.71
CA ASP A 125 -6.39 -17.78 8.14
C ASP A 125 -6.25 -18.87 9.22
N GLY A 126 -5.36 -18.65 10.19
CA GLY A 126 -5.19 -19.53 11.36
C GLY A 126 -6.41 -19.58 12.26
N VAL A 127 -7.11 -18.46 12.47
CA VAL A 127 -8.38 -18.41 13.22
C VAL A 127 -9.45 -19.23 12.51
N VAL A 128 -9.64 -19.03 11.20
CA VAL A 128 -10.61 -19.80 10.42
C VAL A 128 -10.27 -21.30 10.42
N ALA A 129 -8.98 -21.65 10.29
CA ALA A 129 -8.54 -23.04 10.39
C ALA A 129 -8.83 -23.67 11.75
N ALA A 130 -8.64 -22.93 12.84
CA ALA A 130 -8.94 -23.39 14.19
C ALA A 130 -10.45 -23.60 14.38
N LEU A 131 -11.28 -22.66 13.93
CA LEU A 131 -12.73 -22.78 13.96
C LEU A 131 -13.23 -23.96 13.10
N ALA A 132 -12.61 -24.20 11.94
CA ALA A 132 -12.99 -25.32 11.08
C ALA A 132 -12.71 -26.68 11.72
N LEU A 133 -11.63 -26.82 12.50
CA LEU A 133 -11.36 -28.04 13.26
C LEU A 133 -12.27 -28.19 14.48
N ALA A 134 -12.67 -27.09 15.10
CA ALA A 134 -13.58 -27.09 16.24
C ALA A 134 -15.01 -27.47 15.81
N ASN A 135 -15.45 -26.97 14.65
CA ASN A 135 -16.80 -27.13 14.12
C ASN A 135 -16.95 -28.28 13.11
N ASP A 136 -15.98 -29.19 13.04
CA ASP A 136 -16.00 -30.30 12.10
C ASP A 136 -17.17 -31.25 12.39
N GLU A 137 -18.00 -31.55 11.39
CA GLU A 137 -19.19 -32.40 11.52
C GLU A 137 -18.82 -33.85 11.89
N ASN A 138 -17.63 -34.32 11.51
CA ASN A 138 -17.17 -35.70 11.71
C ASN A 138 -16.36 -35.91 13.00
N GLY A 139 -16.54 -35.03 13.99
CA GLY A 139 -15.89 -35.14 15.30
C GLY A 139 -15.13 -33.89 15.72
N GLY A 140 -15.67 -32.71 15.44
CA GLY A 140 -15.32 -31.45 16.08
C GLY A 140 -15.53 -31.51 17.59
N ASP A 141 -14.70 -30.81 18.35
CA ASP A 141 -14.82 -30.70 19.80
C ASP A 141 -14.03 -29.46 20.24
N ALA A 142 -14.56 -28.69 21.19
CA ALA A 142 -14.02 -27.38 21.55
C ALA A 142 -12.58 -27.46 22.13
N GLU A 143 -12.20 -28.59 22.75
CA GLU A 143 -10.83 -28.84 23.24
C GLU A 143 -9.79 -29.10 22.13
N LYS A 144 -10.24 -29.28 20.87
CA LYS A 144 -9.38 -29.67 19.73
C LYS A 144 -8.63 -28.52 19.07
N THR A 145 -8.64 -27.32 19.65
CA THR A 145 -7.64 -26.27 19.36
C THR A 145 -6.20 -26.80 19.54
N LYS A 146 -5.99 -27.83 20.38
CA LYS A 146 -4.71 -28.58 20.51
C LYS A 146 -4.38 -29.53 19.34
N LYS A 147 -5.24 -29.68 18.31
CA LYS A 147 -5.06 -30.60 17.18
C LYS A 147 -4.29 -30.02 15.99
N ILE A 148 -4.15 -28.71 15.82
CA ILE A 148 -3.35 -28.14 14.71
C ILE A 148 -1.92 -28.70 14.73
N LYS A 149 -1.32 -28.80 15.92
CA LYS A 149 0.02 -29.38 16.13
C LYS A 149 0.10 -30.90 15.86
N LYS A 150 -1.05 -31.58 15.81
CA LYS A 150 -1.16 -33.03 15.53
C LYS A 150 -1.45 -33.33 14.06
N LEU A 151 -1.68 -32.31 13.23
CA LEU A 151 -1.88 -32.48 11.79
C LEU A 151 -0.55 -32.79 11.08
N THR A 152 -0.61 -33.63 10.07
CA THR A 152 0.50 -33.79 9.12
C THR A 152 0.74 -32.48 8.35
N PRO A 153 1.95 -32.23 7.83
CA PRO A 153 2.22 -31.06 7.00
C PRO A 153 1.28 -30.93 5.80
N LYS A 154 0.87 -32.06 5.21
CA LYS A 154 -0.09 -32.12 4.09
C LYS A 154 -1.49 -31.66 4.53
N GLN A 155 -2.01 -32.19 5.65
CA GLN A 155 -3.30 -31.76 6.20
C GLN A 155 -3.28 -30.28 6.56
N HIS A 156 -2.22 -29.81 7.22
CA HIS A 156 -2.07 -28.41 7.58
C HIS A 156 -2.09 -27.50 6.33
N ALA A 157 -1.34 -27.83 5.28
CA ALA A 157 -1.34 -27.06 4.04
C ALA A 157 -2.71 -27.03 3.35
N ARG A 158 -3.43 -28.15 3.32
CA ARG A 158 -4.79 -28.23 2.76
C ARG A 158 -5.77 -27.38 3.58
N LEU A 159 -5.70 -27.47 4.91
CA LEU A 159 -6.53 -26.70 5.82
C LEU A 159 -6.32 -25.20 5.66
N MET A 160 -5.07 -24.74 5.66
CA MET A 160 -4.76 -23.31 5.49
C MET A 160 -5.22 -22.77 4.13
N ARG A 161 -5.14 -23.57 3.05
CA ARG A 161 -5.66 -23.18 1.73
C ARG A 161 -7.17 -23.04 1.73
N ALA A 162 -7.88 -23.96 2.38
CA ALA A 162 -9.34 -23.90 2.51
C ALA A 162 -9.77 -22.73 3.41
N ALA A 163 -9.08 -22.52 4.53
CA ALA A 163 -9.31 -21.42 5.45
C ALA A 163 -9.12 -20.05 4.79
N LYS A 164 -8.07 -19.88 3.97
CA LYS A 164 -7.87 -18.65 3.20
C LYS A 164 -9.07 -18.32 2.30
N LYS A 165 -9.57 -19.31 1.55
CA LYS A 165 -10.75 -19.14 0.69
C LYS A 165 -12.00 -18.80 1.51
N ALA A 166 -12.23 -19.52 2.61
CA ALA A 166 -13.36 -19.24 3.48
C ALA A 166 -13.29 -17.84 4.09
N LYS A 167 -12.11 -17.34 4.51
CA LYS A 167 -11.93 -15.97 4.97
C LYS A 167 -12.28 -14.93 3.89
N GLU A 168 -11.85 -15.18 2.64
CA GLU A 168 -12.20 -14.32 1.49
C GLU A 168 -13.73 -14.30 1.29
N THR A 169 -14.39 -15.46 1.38
CA THR A 169 -15.86 -15.56 1.34
C THR A 169 -16.50 -14.80 2.51
N LEU A 170 -16.00 -14.95 3.74
CA LEU A 170 -16.50 -14.26 4.94
C LEU A 170 -16.36 -12.75 4.86
N SER A 171 -15.47 -12.22 4.03
CA SER A 171 -15.34 -10.77 3.81
C SER A 171 -16.53 -10.21 3.03
N ALA A 172 -17.21 -11.04 2.23
CA ALA A 172 -18.39 -10.66 1.46
C ALA A 172 -19.70 -11.20 2.07
N ASN A 173 -19.68 -12.44 2.59
CA ASN A 173 -20.85 -13.18 3.08
C ASN A 173 -20.85 -13.37 4.60
N ARG A 174 -22.00 -13.71 5.17
CA ARG A 174 -22.18 -13.94 6.62
C ARG A 174 -21.66 -15.30 7.08
N ASP A 175 -21.49 -16.24 6.17
CA ASP A 175 -20.96 -17.58 6.45
C ASP A 175 -20.08 -18.07 5.29
N ALA A 176 -19.31 -19.12 5.59
CA ALA A 176 -18.51 -19.85 4.62
C ALA A 176 -18.36 -21.32 5.05
N VAL A 177 -18.34 -22.22 4.07
CA VAL A 177 -18.10 -23.65 4.31
C VAL A 177 -16.63 -23.98 4.06
N VAL A 178 -16.00 -24.61 5.03
CA VAL A 178 -14.69 -25.25 4.88
C VAL A 178 -14.94 -26.74 4.66
N SER A 179 -14.62 -27.23 3.47
CA SER A 179 -14.76 -28.66 3.12
C SER A 179 -13.46 -29.19 2.51
N ILE A 180 -12.97 -30.31 3.05
CA ILE A 180 -11.75 -30.97 2.58
C ILE A 180 -12.01 -32.48 2.57
N VAL A 181 -12.02 -33.05 1.37
CA VAL A 181 -12.21 -34.49 1.17
C VAL A 181 -11.03 -35.29 1.73
N ASP A 182 -11.24 -36.48 2.28
CA ASP A 182 -10.17 -37.35 2.78
C ASP A 182 -9.20 -36.59 3.72
N PHE A 183 -9.75 -35.90 4.72
CA PHE A 183 -8.94 -35.08 5.62
C PHE A 183 -8.36 -35.90 6.77
N HIS A 184 -9.17 -36.77 7.38
CA HIS A 184 -8.77 -37.58 8.53
C HIS A 184 -8.25 -38.95 8.10
N ASP A 185 -7.18 -39.42 8.73
CA ASP A 185 -6.60 -40.72 8.41
C ASP A 185 -7.59 -41.86 8.75
N ALA A 186 -7.70 -42.84 7.84
CA ALA A 186 -8.62 -43.98 7.94
C ALA A 186 -8.40 -44.87 9.19
N ALA A 187 -7.24 -44.80 9.84
CA ALA A 187 -6.94 -45.60 11.03
C ALA A 187 -7.57 -45.05 12.33
N LYS A 188 -8.14 -43.84 12.32
CA LYS A 188 -8.79 -43.21 13.48
C LYS A 188 -10.30 -43.09 13.35
N SER A 189 -10.89 -43.44 12.21
CA SER A 189 -12.33 -43.63 12.08
C SER A 189 -12.67 -44.98 12.72
N GLY A 190 -13.24 -44.97 13.92
CA GLY A 190 -13.54 -46.16 14.73
C GLY A 190 -14.58 -47.13 14.15
N GLY A 191 -14.84 -47.12 12.84
CA GLY A 191 -15.65 -48.09 12.12
C GLY A 191 -14.75 -48.96 11.26
N GLY A 192 -14.84 -50.28 11.41
CA GLY A 192 -13.97 -51.30 10.80
C GLY A 192 -14.04 -51.42 9.27
N GLY A 193 -13.85 -50.32 8.54
CA GLY A 193 -13.92 -50.28 7.08
C GLY A 193 -13.24 -49.04 6.51
N GLY A 194 -11.93 -48.88 6.73
CA GLY A 194 -10.93 -48.24 5.84
C GLY A 194 -11.17 -46.87 5.18
N ALA A 195 -12.29 -46.17 5.37
CA ALA A 195 -12.59 -44.93 4.70
C ALA A 195 -12.03 -43.72 5.47
N SER A 196 -11.32 -42.86 4.74
CA SER A 196 -10.90 -41.54 5.23
C SER A 196 -12.14 -40.65 5.40
N LEU A 197 -12.20 -39.86 6.47
CA LEU A 197 -13.31 -38.95 6.72
C LEU A 197 -12.98 -37.56 6.19
N ASP A 198 -13.99 -36.92 5.61
CA ASP A 198 -13.91 -35.53 5.19
C ASP A 198 -13.88 -34.59 6.40
N LEU A 199 -13.29 -33.41 6.23
CA LEU A 199 -13.53 -32.28 7.13
C LEU A 199 -14.62 -31.42 6.52
N ARG A 200 -15.67 -31.13 7.29
CA ARG A 200 -16.74 -30.22 6.87
C ARG A 200 -17.16 -29.35 8.05
N ALA A 201 -17.06 -28.04 7.88
CA ALA A 201 -17.40 -27.07 8.90
C ALA A 201 -18.04 -25.82 8.29
N VAL A 202 -19.07 -25.30 8.94
CA VAL A 202 -19.66 -23.99 8.64
C VAL A 202 -19.09 -22.97 9.63
N ILE A 203 -18.54 -21.88 9.09
CA ILE A 203 -17.99 -20.78 9.86
C ILE A 203 -18.84 -19.55 9.60
N THR A 204 -19.30 -18.88 10.66
CA THR A 204 -19.99 -17.60 10.55
C THR A 204 -19.01 -16.44 10.70
N ARG A 205 -19.32 -15.29 10.08
CA ARG A 205 -18.52 -14.07 10.17
C ARG A 205 -18.40 -13.62 11.63
N ASP A 206 -19.51 -13.64 12.37
CA ASP A 206 -19.53 -13.19 13.75
C ASP A 206 -18.62 -14.04 14.65
N ALA A 207 -18.63 -15.37 14.48
CA ALA A 207 -17.73 -16.28 15.22
C ALA A 207 -16.26 -16.07 14.83
N PHE A 208 -15.99 -15.85 13.54
CA PHE A 208 -14.65 -15.53 13.05
C PHE A 208 -14.13 -14.20 13.63
N GLU A 209 -14.92 -13.13 13.55
CA GLU A 209 -14.53 -11.81 14.01
C GLU A 209 -14.37 -11.76 15.54
N ALA A 210 -15.23 -12.47 16.29
CA ALA A 210 -15.08 -12.63 17.73
C ALA A 210 -13.77 -13.36 18.09
N ALA A 211 -13.47 -14.47 17.41
CA ALA A 211 -12.25 -15.23 17.64
C ALA A 211 -10.97 -14.50 17.18
N ALA A 212 -11.10 -13.56 16.23
CA ALA A 212 -10.00 -12.75 15.71
C ALA A 212 -9.82 -11.40 16.42
N GLY A 213 -10.55 -11.13 17.51
CA GLY A 213 -10.61 -9.81 18.16
C GLY A 213 -9.25 -9.17 18.45
N ASP A 214 -8.32 -9.92 19.06
CA ASP A 214 -6.95 -9.46 19.32
C ASP A 214 -6.21 -9.08 18.03
N ILE A 215 -6.30 -9.92 16.99
CA ILE A 215 -5.64 -9.66 15.69
C ILE A 215 -6.21 -8.39 15.05
N ILE A 216 -7.52 -8.17 15.16
CA ILE A 216 -8.21 -7.01 14.60
C ILE A 216 -7.79 -5.73 15.33
N GLU A 217 -7.76 -5.75 16.66
CA GLU A 217 -7.30 -4.62 17.48
C GLU A 217 -5.86 -4.26 17.14
N ARG A 218 -4.99 -5.27 17.11
CA ARG A 218 -3.57 -5.10 16.78
C ARG A 218 -3.35 -4.62 15.34
N ALA A 219 -4.19 -5.01 14.38
CA ALA A 219 -4.13 -4.49 13.02
C ALA A 219 -4.41 -2.98 12.93
N ALA A 220 -5.24 -2.44 13.83
CA ALA A 220 -5.54 -1.00 13.89
C ALA A 220 -4.56 -0.20 14.78
N ALA A 221 -3.79 -0.87 15.63
CA ALA A 221 -2.87 -0.23 16.57
C ALA A 221 -1.81 0.69 15.92
N PRO A 222 -1.17 0.34 14.77
CA PRO A 222 -0.25 1.24 14.09
C PRO A 222 -0.85 2.59 13.73
N LEU A 223 -2.10 2.60 13.23
CA LEU A 223 -2.80 3.85 12.89
C LEU A 223 -3.00 4.73 14.13
N ARG A 224 -3.46 4.14 15.23
CA ARG A 224 -3.69 4.84 16.51
C ARG A 224 -2.41 5.43 17.08
N ARG A 225 -1.31 4.67 17.10
CA ARG A 225 -0.01 5.15 17.59
C ARG A 225 0.51 6.31 16.74
N LEU A 226 0.44 6.16 15.42
CA LEU A 226 0.88 7.18 14.48
C LEU A 226 0.10 8.50 14.63
N LEU A 227 -1.24 8.42 14.70
CA LEU A 227 -2.08 9.61 14.85
C LEU A 227 -1.93 10.29 16.22
N THR A 228 -1.76 9.50 17.29
CA THR A 228 -1.41 10.02 18.63
C THR A 228 -0.12 10.84 18.58
N ARG A 229 0.95 10.29 17.99
CA ARG A 229 2.24 10.98 17.86
C ARG A 229 2.12 12.23 17.00
N ALA A 230 1.47 12.13 15.84
CA ALA A 230 1.30 13.27 14.94
C ALA A 230 0.50 14.41 15.59
N ARG A 231 -0.54 14.09 16.40
CA ARG A 231 -1.31 15.08 17.17
C ARG A 231 -0.44 15.76 18.24
N ALA A 232 0.37 14.99 18.96
CA ALA A 232 1.28 15.52 19.97
C ALA A 232 2.33 16.47 19.36
N ASP A 233 2.87 16.13 18.20
CA ASP A 233 3.85 16.97 17.51
C ASP A 233 3.25 18.25 16.93
N ASP A 234 2.01 18.20 16.41
CA ASP A 234 1.30 19.40 15.99
C ASP A 234 0.94 20.30 17.20
N ALA A 235 0.60 19.72 18.36
CA ALA A 235 0.38 20.49 19.60
C ALA A 235 1.65 21.22 20.07
N LYS A 236 2.83 20.57 20.03
CA LYS A 236 4.12 21.20 20.35
C LYS A 236 4.43 22.37 19.41
N LYS A 237 4.19 22.21 18.11
CA LYS A 237 4.41 23.28 17.11
C LYS A 237 3.48 24.48 17.32
N LYS A 238 2.23 24.23 17.71
CA LYS A 238 1.25 25.29 18.03
C LYS A 238 1.58 26.04 19.30
N LYS A 239 2.21 25.42 20.31
CA LYS A 239 2.68 26.14 21.50
C LYS A 239 3.69 27.26 21.16
N ASN A 240 4.36 27.15 20.01
CA ASN A 240 5.33 28.12 19.50
C ASN A 240 4.74 29.15 18.50
N LYS A 241 3.43 29.11 18.20
CA LYS A 241 2.74 30.09 17.33
C LYS A 241 1.41 30.54 17.96
N ASN A 242 1.05 31.81 17.74
CA ASN A 242 -0.03 32.51 18.46
C ASN A 242 -1.36 31.71 18.59
N LYS A 243 -2.01 31.80 19.75
CA LYS A 243 -2.90 30.82 20.40
C LYS A 243 -4.31 30.57 19.83
N ASN A 244 -4.68 31.04 18.65
CA ASN A 244 -6.06 30.90 18.12
C ASN A 244 -6.17 29.99 16.90
N ALA A 245 -5.76 28.73 17.02
CA ALA A 245 -6.03 27.72 16.00
C ALA A 245 -6.79 26.56 16.63
N ALA A 246 -8.03 26.34 16.20
CA ALA A 246 -8.83 25.15 16.47
C ALA A 246 -7.97 23.87 16.32
N ALA A 247 -8.38 22.76 16.94
CA ALA A 247 -7.72 21.47 16.81
C ALA A 247 -7.67 21.05 15.31
N ALA A 248 -6.62 21.49 14.63
CA ALA A 248 -6.43 21.26 13.20
C ALA A 248 -6.39 19.76 12.97
N ARG A 249 -7.09 19.30 11.92
CA ARG A 249 -6.95 17.95 11.39
C ARG A 249 -5.46 17.65 11.22
N VAL A 250 -4.99 16.64 11.94
CA VAL A 250 -3.58 16.22 11.93
C VAL A 250 -3.23 15.60 10.57
N VAL A 251 -4.23 14.96 9.97
CA VAL A 251 -4.19 14.31 8.65
C VAL A 251 -5.47 14.61 7.88
N ASP A 252 -5.37 14.67 6.56
CA ASP A 252 -6.49 14.99 5.68
C ASP A 252 -7.32 13.75 5.37
N ALA A 253 -6.68 12.59 5.21
CA ALA A 253 -7.32 11.33 4.86
C ALA A 253 -6.56 10.12 5.40
N VAL A 254 -7.26 8.99 5.51
CA VAL A 254 -6.68 7.65 5.71
C VAL A 254 -7.01 6.84 4.46
N GLU A 255 -6.03 6.22 3.83
CA GLU A 255 -6.21 5.29 2.70
C GLU A 255 -5.83 3.89 3.15
N ILE A 256 -6.63 2.89 2.81
CA ILE A 256 -6.34 1.48 3.14
C ILE A 256 -5.85 0.70 1.90
N VAL A 257 -4.84 -0.14 2.10
CA VAL A 257 -4.31 -1.10 1.13
C VAL A 257 -4.01 -2.44 1.84
N GLY A 258 -3.61 -3.45 1.07
CA GLY A 258 -3.30 -4.78 1.59
C GLY A 258 -4.52 -5.69 1.68
N GLY A 259 -4.33 -6.98 1.37
CA GLY A 259 -5.45 -7.91 1.22
C GLY A 259 -6.21 -8.23 2.49
N ALA A 260 -5.58 -8.15 3.66
CA ALA A 260 -6.28 -8.37 4.92
C ALA A 260 -7.10 -7.14 5.35
N ALA A 261 -6.83 -5.95 4.80
CA ALA A 261 -7.64 -4.75 5.04
C ALA A 261 -9.06 -4.87 4.46
N ARG A 262 -9.34 -5.90 3.66
CA ARG A 262 -10.70 -6.21 3.15
C ARG A 262 -11.62 -6.80 4.21
N THR A 263 -11.09 -7.32 5.31
CA THR A 263 -11.90 -7.89 6.39
C THR A 263 -12.78 -6.79 7.02
N PRO A 264 -14.12 -6.96 7.05
CA PRO A 264 -15.04 -5.92 7.54
C PRO A 264 -14.71 -5.41 8.94
N ALA A 265 -14.44 -6.29 9.91
CA ALA A 265 -14.06 -5.86 11.26
C ALA A 265 -12.75 -5.06 11.32
N ILE A 266 -11.78 -5.34 10.43
CA ILE A 266 -10.54 -4.52 10.34
C ILE A 266 -10.87 -3.13 9.83
N GLN A 267 -11.72 -3.00 8.81
CA GLN A 267 -12.15 -1.68 8.33
C GLN A 267 -12.94 -0.93 9.39
N ALA A 268 -13.82 -1.61 10.13
CA ALA A 268 -14.56 -0.99 11.23
C ALA A 268 -13.62 -0.46 12.32
N ALA A 269 -12.61 -1.25 12.72
CA ALA A 269 -11.61 -0.85 13.70
C ALA A 269 -10.78 0.36 13.22
N LEU A 270 -10.30 0.32 11.97
CA LEU A 270 -9.56 1.43 11.38
C LEU A 270 -10.41 2.70 11.25
N ASN A 271 -11.69 2.57 10.87
CA ASN A 271 -12.61 3.69 10.77
C ASN A 271 -12.91 4.31 12.14
N ALA A 272 -13.06 3.50 13.18
CA ALA A 272 -13.24 3.98 14.54
C ALA A 272 -12.06 4.82 15.00
N VAL A 273 -10.82 4.35 14.75
CA VAL A 273 -9.61 5.14 15.03
C VAL A 273 -9.60 6.43 14.20
N ALA A 274 -9.85 6.36 12.89
CA ALA A 274 -9.85 7.56 12.04
C ALA A 274 -10.87 8.62 12.52
N THR A 275 -12.09 8.19 12.87
CA THR A 275 -13.17 9.05 13.37
C THR A 275 -12.81 9.68 14.72
N GLU A 276 -12.23 8.92 15.65
CA GLU A 276 -11.75 9.42 16.95
C GLU A 276 -10.77 10.58 16.80
N PHE A 277 -9.94 10.55 15.75
CA PHE A 277 -8.95 11.59 15.44
C PHE A 277 -9.49 12.69 14.50
N GLY A 278 -10.81 12.72 14.24
CA GLY A 278 -11.46 13.76 13.44
C GLY A 278 -11.12 13.71 11.95
N VAL A 279 -10.73 12.55 11.43
CA VAL A 279 -10.60 12.33 9.99
C VAL A 279 -12.01 12.33 9.41
N GLY A 280 -12.28 13.28 8.51
CA GLY A 280 -13.60 13.42 7.90
C GLY A 280 -13.92 12.28 6.94
N VAL A 281 -15.23 12.08 6.72
CA VAL A 281 -15.77 11.08 5.79
C VAL A 281 -15.21 11.29 4.38
N VAL A 282 -14.81 10.19 3.74
CA VAL A 282 -14.36 10.18 2.35
C VAL A 282 -15.59 10.22 1.43
N ARG A 283 -15.67 11.25 0.59
CA ARG A 283 -16.77 11.41 -0.37
C ARG A 283 -16.71 10.27 -1.40
N GLY A 284 -17.82 9.55 -1.57
CA GLY A 284 -17.90 8.36 -2.41
C GLY A 284 -17.47 7.05 -1.73
N GLY A 285 -17.01 7.09 -0.48
CA GLY A 285 -16.62 5.93 0.30
C GLY A 285 -17.64 5.62 1.39
N GLY A 286 -18.77 4.98 1.06
CA GLY A 286 -19.66 4.28 2.00
C GLY A 286 -20.17 5.00 3.26
N GLY A 287 -19.90 6.29 3.45
CA GLY A 287 -20.14 7.02 4.69
C GLY A 287 -19.04 6.93 5.75
N ASP A 288 -17.84 6.42 5.43
CA ASP A 288 -16.75 6.23 6.40
C ASP A 288 -15.50 7.07 6.11
N ALA A 289 -14.55 7.12 7.05
CA ALA A 289 -13.32 7.91 6.96
C ALA A 289 -12.18 7.21 6.19
N LEU A 290 -12.44 6.04 5.59
CA LEU A 290 -11.43 5.22 4.92
C LEU A 290 -11.49 5.36 3.39
N GLY A 291 -10.41 5.89 2.84
CA GLY A 291 -10.15 5.99 1.42
C GLY A 291 -9.85 4.62 0.81
N ARG A 292 -10.48 4.36 -0.34
CA ARG A 292 -10.36 3.13 -1.14
C ARG A 292 -10.19 3.47 -2.62
N HIS A 293 -9.46 4.56 -2.89
CA HIS A 293 -9.27 5.11 -4.23
C HIS A 293 -8.26 4.29 -5.05
N LEU A 294 -7.42 3.53 -4.36
CA LEU A 294 -6.46 2.62 -4.96
C LEU A 294 -6.94 1.18 -4.92
N ASN A 295 -6.49 0.39 -5.89
CA ASN A 295 -6.60 -1.06 -5.81
C ASN A 295 -5.70 -1.55 -4.66
N MET A 296 -6.30 -2.14 -3.64
CA MET A 296 -5.63 -2.54 -2.40
C MET A 296 -4.49 -3.55 -2.61
N GLU A 297 -4.49 -4.32 -3.71
CA GLU A 297 -3.44 -5.31 -4.01
C GLU A 297 -2.36 -4.77 -4.95
N GLU A 298 -2.74 -3.88 -5.86
CA GLU A 298 -1.87 -3.47 -6.97
C GLU A 298 -1.18 -2.12 -6.71
N ALA A 299 -1.70 -1.32 -5.77
CA ALA A 299 -1.20 0.02 -5.47
C ALA A 299 0.32 0.06 -5.28
N THR A 300 0.85 -0.83 -4.44
CA THR A 300 2.27 -0.92 -4.12
C THR A 300 3.09 -1.31 -5.35
N ALA A 301 2.67 -2.34 -6.09
CA ALA A 301 3.36 -2.81 -7.29
C ALA A 301 3.36 -1.76 -8.40
N MET A 302 2.21 -1.14 -8.68
CA MET A 302 2.07 -0.07 -9.66
C MET A 302 2.89 1.17 -9.26
N GLY A 303 2.92 1.49 -7.97
CA GLY A 303 3.76 2.55 -7.41
C GLY A 303 5.25 2.31 -7.62
N ALA A 304 5.72 1.09 -7.32
CA ALA A 304 7.10 0.68 -7.54
C ALA A 304 7.49 0.73 -9.02
N ALA A 305 6.60 0.28 -9.92
CA ALA A 305 6.79 0.37 -11.37
C ALA A 305 6.91 1.83 -11.84
N ALA A 306 6.09 2.74 -11.31
CA ALA A 306 6.19 4.16 -11.62
C ALA A 306 7.53 4.78 -11.16
N VAL A 307 8.01 4.38 -9.97
CA VAL A 307 9.33 4.80 -9.48
C VAL A 307 10.46 4.25 -10.37
N ALA A 308 10.38 2.99 -10.79
CA ALA A 308 11.35 2.38 -11.70
C ALA A 308 11.37 3.07 -13.07
N LEU A 309 10.20 3.40 -13.62
CA LEU A 309 10.07 4.14 -14.88
C LEU A 309 10.73 5.52 -14.79
N ASN A 310 10.48 6.26 -13.70
CA ASN A 310 11.10 7.58 -13.47
C ASN A 310 12.63 7.46 -13.35
N ALA A 311 13.14 6.43 -12.69
CA ALA A 311 14.57 6.18 -12.56
C ALA A 311 15.22 5.81 -13.91
N SER A 312 14.51 5.05 -14.76
CA SER A 312 14.94 4.73 -16.11
C SER A 312 15.05 5.98 -16.98
N TYR A 313 13.99 6.81 -16.98
CA TYR A 313 13.96 8.06 -17.75
C TYR A 313 15.03 9.07 -17.31
N ALA A 314 15.25 9.20 -15.99
CA ALA A 314 16.31 10.06 -15.47
C ALA A 314 17.71 9.62 -15.96
N ARG A 315 17.92 8.32 -16.12
CA ARG A 315 19.18 7.76 -16.60
C ARG A 315 19.39 8.01 -18.09
N THR A 316 18.38 7.74 -18.93
CA THR A 316 18.51 7.95 -20.38
C THR A 316 18.82 9.42 -20.69
N ILE A 317 18.22 10.36 -19.94
CA ILE A 317 18.58 11.79 -20.02
C ILE A 317 20.04 12.03 -19.63
N ALA A 318 20.50 11.45 -18.51
CA ALA A 318 21.86 11.63 -18.04
C ALA A 318 22.91 11.06 -19.01
N GLU A 319 22.65 9.89 -19.58
CA GLU A 319 23.49 9.25 -20.60
C GLU A 319 23.52 10.07 -21.88
N GLY A 320 22.36 10.54 -22.36
CA GLY A 320 22.28 11.42 -23.53
C GLY A 320 22.98 12.77 -23.32
N ALA A 321 22.91 13.35 -22.13
CA ALA A 321 23.63 14.57 -21.78
C ALA A 321 25.15 14.34 -21.69
N GLY A 322 25.58 13.18 -21.17
CA GLY A 322 26.98 12.76 -21.15
C GLY A 322 27.55 12.57 -22.57
N ALA A 323 26.80 11.92 -23.46
CA ALA A 323 27.17 11.75 -24.85
C ALA A 323 27.33 13.09 -25.58
N LYS A 324 26.42 14.05 -25.37
CA LYS A 324 26.52 15.40 -25.94
C LYS A 324 27.74 16.17 -25.42
N LYS A 325 28.07 16.05 -24.13
CA LYS A 325 29.28 16.67 -23.56
C LYS A 325 30.56 16.06 -24.14
N ASN A 326 30.60 14.74 -24.32
CA ASN A 326 31.75 14.06 -24.92
C ASN A 326 31.91 14.41 -26.41
N ALA A 327 30.82 14.49 -27.18
CA ALA A 327 30.84 14.95 -28.56
C ALA A 327 31.30 16.42 -28.68
N ALA A 328 30.86 17.30 -27.78
CA ALA A 328 31.32 18.70 -27.75
C ALA A 328 32.79 18.84 -27.37
N LYS A 329 33.32 17.93 -26.54
CA LYS A 329 34.74 17.88 -26.16
C LYS A 329 35.62 17.37 -27.30
N ASN A 330 35.16 16.33 -28.02
CA ASN A 330 35.87 15.77 -29.17
C ASN A 330 35.77 16.66 -30.43
N GLY A 331 34.66 17.38 -30.63
CA GLY A 331 34.49 18.34 -31.72
C GLY A 331 35.33 19.62 -31.57
N LYS A 332 35.81 19.95 -30.37
CA LYS A 332 36.74 21.07 -30.13
C LYS A 332 38.22 20.68 -30.23
N GLY A 333 38.55 19.39 -30.34
CA GLY A 333 39.93 18.90 -30.47
C GLY A 333 40.44 18.79 -31.91
N GLY A 334 39.55 18.78 -32.92
CA GLY A 334 39.91 18.49 -34.32
C GLY A 334 40.29 19.68 -35.19
N ARG A 335 40.48 20.88 -34.63
CA ARG A 335 40.73 22.11 -35.43
C ARG A 335 41.99 22.85 -34.97
N LYS A 336 43.11 22.12 -34.89
CA LYS A 336 44.46 22.70 -34.88
C LYS A 336 45.42 21.78 -35.62
N GLY A 337 46.04 22.29 -36.69
CA GLY A 337 47.25 21.71 -37.28
C GLY A 337 47.09 21.21 -38.71
N GLY A 338 47.03 22.13 -39.67
CA GLY A 338 47.16 21.84 -41.09
C GLY A 338 47.69 23.06 -41.83
N LYS A 339 48.83 23.58 -41.39
CA LYS A 339 49.55 24.66 -42.08
C LYS A 339 50.31 23.98 -43.22
N ALA A 340 49.77 24.07 -44.43
CA ALA A 340 50.44 23.59 -45.64
C ALA A 340 51.72 24.41 -45.85
N SER A 341 52.88 23.77 -45.70
CA SER A 341 54.16 24.29 -46.18
C SER A 341 54.22 24.11 -47.69
N LYS A 342 54.37 25.24 -48.40
CA LYS A 342 54.97 25.28 -49.74
C LYS A 342 56.46 24.98 -49.58
N GLU A 343 56.97 24.05 -50.37
CA GLU A 343 58.23 24.18 -51.12
C GLU A 343 58.45 22.96 -52.04
N ASP A 344 58.51 23.27 -53.34
CA ASP A 344 59.40 22.81 -54.40
C ASP A 344 59.52 21.33 -54.83
N ALA A 345 58.90 21.09 -55.99
CA ALA A 345 59.47 20.54 -57.24
C ALA A 345 60.62 19.53 -57.18
N SER A 346 60.40 18.33 -57.75
CA SER A 346 61.17 17.80 -58.90
C SER A 346 60.63 16.43 -59.37
N SER A 347 60.57 16.27 -60.70
CA SER A 347 60.78 15.05 -61.52
C SER A 347 60.40 13.68 -60.92
N SER A 348 59.63 12.79 -61.56
CA SER A 348 59.81 12.30 -62.94
C SER A 348 58.71 11.27 -63.28
N SER A 349 58.50 11.14 -64.58
CA SER A 349 57.76 10.12 -65.31
C SER A 349 57.94 8.67 -64.83
N SER A 350 56.83 7.94 -64.70
CA SER A 350 56.46 6.78 -65.55
C SER A 350 55.16 6.16 -65.03
#